data_AF-A0A8H7I2D6-F1
#
_entry.id   AF-A0A8H7I2D6-F1
#
_cell.length_a   1.000
_cell.length_b   1.000
_cell.length_c   1.000
_cell.angle_alpha   90.00
_cell.angle_beta   90.00
_cell.angle_gamma   90.00
#
_symmetry.space_group_name_H-M   'P 1'
#
loop_
_entity.id
_entity.type
_entity.pdbx_description
1 polymer ?
#
loop_
_entity_poly.entity_id
_entity_poly.type
_entity_poly.pdbx_seq_one_letter_code
_entity_poly.pdbx_strand_id
1 'polypeptide(L)'
;MVVWILYHMEDKAANWALPLINNIIKGKGSAPTTIKALGLCFKEAFADPETKRAAAHKIAALVQTASTAEYIAEFCNEVAELDWNKEAYIAQFTRGLHWKVKELLSTKDNIQTILRPYLLLNQN
;
A
#
# COMPACT_ATOMS: atom_id res chain seq x y z
N MET A 1 23.48 15.96 1.88
CA MET A 1 22.22 15.83 1.12
C MET A 1 21.03 15.49 2.03
N VAL A 2 21.06 14.41 2.83
CA VAL A 2 19.94 14.03 3.75
C VAL A 2 19.61 15.09 4.81
N VAL A 3 20.61 15.70 5.45
CA VAL A 3 20.40 16.74 6.49
C VAL A 3 19.68 17.98 5.93
N TRP A 4 19.92 18.34 4.67
CA TRP A 4 19.28 19.48 4.03
C TRP A 4 17.78 19.26 3.84
N ILE A 5 17.38 18.04 3.45
CA ILE A 5 15.96 17.65 3.30
C ILE A 5 15.25 17.71 4.66
N LEU A 6 15.86 17.17 5.71
CA LEU A 6 15.31 17.18 7.07
C LEU A 6 15.15 18.61 7.62
N TYR A 7 16.07 19.52 7.27
CA TYR A 7 16.02 20.92 7.71
C TYR A 7 14.87 21.72 7.06
N HIS A 8 14.41 21.31 5.88
CA HIS A 8 13.30 21.96 5.16
C HIS A 8 11.94 21.34 5.50
N MET A 9 11.87 20.40 6.45
CA MET A 9 10.59 19.87 6.92
C MET A 9 9.95 20.86 7.88
N GLU A 10 8.67 21.17 7.65
CA GLU A 10 7.90 22.12 8.46
C GLU A 10 6.93 21.40 9.41
N ASP A 11 6.45 22.13 10.43
CA ASP A 11 5.40 21.71 11.37
C ASP A 11 5.63 20.32 12.01
N LYS A 12 4.66 19.40 11.84
CA LYS A 12 4.66 18.06 12.41
C LYS A 12 5.84 17.23 11.89
N ALA A 13 6.31 17.49 10.67
CA ALA A 13 7.46 16.82 10.09
C ALA A 13 8.78 17.37 10.64
N ALA A 14 8.85 18.65 11.01
CA ALA A 14 10.01 19.23 11.68
C ALA A 14 10.30 18.55 13.03
N ASN A 15 9.25 18.38 13.85
CA ASN A 15 9.37 17.71 15.17
C ASN A 15 9.87 16.27 15.06
N TRP A 16 9.52 15.58 13.97
CA TRP A 16 10.05 14.26 13.65
C TRP A 16 11.50 14.29 13.13
N ALA A 17 11.85 15.30 12.32
CA ALA A 17 13.16 15.44 11.69
C ALA A 17 14.29 15.86 12.66
N LEU A 18 13.99 16.68 13.66
CA LEU A 18 14.96 17.21 14.64
C LEU A 18 15.83 16.12 15.32
N PRO A 19 15.27 15.04 15.90
CA PRO A 19 16.09 13.98 16.51
C PRO A 19 16.93 13.22 15.47
N LEU A 20 16.47 13.09 14.22
CA LEU A 20 17.23 12.46 13.13
C LEU A 20 18.45 13.30 12.74
N ILE A 21 18.28 14.62 12.61
CA ILE A 21 19.38 15.55 12.34
C ILE A 21 20.45 15.43 13.43
N ASN A 22 20.04 15.41 14.71
CA ASN A 22 20.97 15.27 15.84
C ASN A 22 21.73 13.93 15.81
N ASN A 23 21.06 12.83 15.46
CA ASN A 23 21.69 11.53 15.33
C ASN A 23 22.70 11.47 14.16
N ILE A 24 22.42 12.14 13.04
CA ILE A 24 23.34 12.25 11.90
C ILE A 24 24.57 13.08 12.30
N ILE A 25 24.37 14.24 12.94
CA ILE A 25 25.48 15.11 13.40
C ILE A 25 26.39 14.39 14.40
N LYS A 26 25.81 13.56 15.29
CA LYS A 26 26.54 12.77 16.28
C LYS A 26 27.17 11.49 15.73
N GLY A 27 27.01 11.19 14.44
CA GLY A 27 27.57 9.99 13.82
C GLY A 27 26.99 8.68 14.36
N LYS A 28 25.74 8.70 14.84
CA LYS A 28 25.09 7.50 15.40
C LYS A 28 24.79 6.51 14.26
N GLY A 29 25.25 5.27 14.38
CA GLY A 29 25.13 4.25 13.32
C GLY A 29 23.69 3.90 12.90
N SER A 30 22.69 4.29 13.68
CA SER A 30 21.27 4.10 13.37
C SER A 30 20.66 5.23 12.54
N ALA A 31 21.42 6.27 12.17
CA ALA A 31 20.91 7.43 11.46
C ALA A 31 20.85 7.19 9.94
N PRO A 32 19.79 7.65 9.24
CA PRO A 32 19.70 7.48 7.79
C PRO A 32 20.77 8.32 7.09
N THR A 33 21.71 7.66 6.42
CA THR A 33 22.80 8.31 5.67
C THR A 33 22.49 8.47 4.18
N THR A 34 21.50 7.74 3.67
CA THR A 34 21.07 7.77 2.27
C THR A 34 19.63 8.26 2.14
N ILE A 35 19.28 8.80 0.97
CA ILE A 35 17.89 9.20 0.67
C ILE A 35 16.94 8.01 0.75
N LYS A 36 17.38 6.80 0.33
CA LYS A 36 16.58 5.58 0.45
C LYS A 36 16.25 5.24 1.91
N ALA A 37 17.26 5.29 2.79
CA ALA A 37 17.05 5.07 4.22
C ALA A 37 16.14 6.13 4.84
N LEU A 38 16.30 7.40 4.44
CA LEU A 38 15.41 8.49 4.87
C LEU A 38 13.95 8.23 4.43
N GLY A 39 13.74 7.83 3.18
CA GLY A 39 12.41 7.52 2.65
C GLY A 39 11.72 6.37 3.38
N LEU A 40 12.48 5.35 3.80
CA LEU A 40 11.96 4.27 4.62
C LEU A 40 11.55 4.76 6.02
N CYS A 41 12.41 5.51 6.71
CA CYS A 41 12.08 6.09 8.02
C CYS A 41 10.86 7.02 7.95
N PHE A 42 10.75 7.80 6.87
CA PHE A 42 9.59 8.67 6.64
C PHE A 42 8.33 7.84 6.45
N LYS A 43 8.37 6.84 5.58
CA LYS A 43 7.24 5.93 5.34
C LYS A 43 6.79 5.24 6.63
N GLU A 44 7.70 4.81 7.50
CA GLU A 44 7.37 4.20 8.78
C GLU A 44 6.77 5.20 9.78
N ALA A 45 7.33 6.40 9.88
CA ALA A 45 6.89 7.41 10.84
C ALA A 45 5.51 7.99 10.54
N PHE A 46 5.14 8.00 9.26
CA PHE A 46 3.86 8.52 8.77
C PHE A 46 2.93 7.43 8.24
N ALA A 47 3.34 6.16 8.26
CA ALA A 47 2.44 5.05 7.98
C ALA A 47 1.36 5.05 9.06
N ASP A 48 0.10 4.98 8.62
CA ASP A 48 -1.03 4.78 9.51
C ASP A 48 -1.46 3.30 9.47
N PRO A 49 -1.17 2.52 10.53
CA PRO A 49 -1.62 1.13 10.63
C PRO A 49 -3.15 1.02 10.61
N GLU A 50 -3.86 2.05 11.08
CA GLU A 50 -5.32 2.07 11.13
C GLU A 50 -5.90 2.26 9.72
N THR A 51 -5.28 3.11 8.88
CA THR A 51 -5.63 3.23 7.46
C THR A 51 -5.47 1.89 6.73
N LYS A 52 -4.36 1.16 6.95
CA LYS A 52 -4.18 -0.18 6.39
C LYS A 52 -5.24 -1.17 6.88
N ARG A 53 -5.55 -1.14 8.19
CA ARG A 53 -6.57 -2.00 8.80
C ARG A 53 -7.97 -1.68 8.27
N ALA A 54 -8.28 -0.41 8.06
CA ALA A 54 -9.53 0.06 7.48
C ALA A 54 -9.66 -0.38 6.01
N ALA A 55 -8.62 -0.22 5.20
CA ALA A 55 -8.58 -0.72 3.83
C ALA A 55 -8.77 -2.25 3.78
N ALA A 56 -8.06 -2.98 4.64
CA ALA A 56 -8.23 -4.43 4.78
C ALA A 56 -9.67 -4.82 5.15
N HIS A 57 -10.30 -4.14 6.12
CA HIS A 57 -11.69 -4.37 6.48
C HIS A 57 -12.67 -4.03 5.35
N LYS A 58 -12.43 -2.93 4.63
CA LYS A 58 -13.27 -2.48 3.51
C LYS A 58 -13.24 -3.49 2.37
N ILE A 59 -12.05 -3.98 2.00
CA ILE A 59 -11.92 -5.05 1.01
C ILE A 59 -12.51 -6.37 1.54
N ALA A 60 -12.36 -6.67 2.83
CA ALA A 60 -12.95 -7.88 3.44
C ALA A 60 -14.48 -7.92 3.32
N ALA A 61 -15.11 -6.75 3.44
CA ALA A 61 -16.56 -6.56 3.32
C ALA A 61 -17.03 -6.31 1.88
N LEU A 62 -16.12 -6.08 0.93
CA LEU A 62 -16.45 -5.77 -0.45
C LEU A 62 -17.06 -7.00 -1.13
N VAL A 63 -18.29 -6.84 -1.60
CA VAL A 63 -19.01 -7.84 -2.38
C VAL A 63 -19.52 -7.17 -3.63
N GLN A 64 -19.36 -7.81 -4.78
CA GLN A 64 -19.89 -7.34 -6.04
C GLN A 64 -21.42 -7.34 -6.01
N THR A 65 -22.01 -6.16 -5.86
CA THR A 65 -23.48 -5.95 -5.86
C THR A 65 -24.00 -5.35 -7.17
N ALA A 66 -23.13 -4.68 -7.93
CA ALA A 66 -23.46 -4.01 -9.19
C ALA A 66 -22.54 -4.52 -10.32
N SER A 67 -21.86 -3.63 -11.05
CA SER A 67 -21.03 -4.03 -12.18
C SER A 67 -19.67 -4.60 -11.74
N THR A 68 -19.11 -5.50 -12.56
CA THR A 68 -17.76 -6.02 -12.31
C THR A 68 -16.70 -4.92 -12.41
N ALA A 69 -16.92 -3.91 -13.26
CA ALA A 69 -15.99 -2.79 -13.43
C ALA A 69 -15.93 -1.88 -12.19
N GLU A 70 -17.08 -1.56 -11.59
CA GLU A 70 -17.14 -0.79 -10.33
C GLU A 70 -16.48 -1.57 -9.19
N TYR A 71 -16.78 -2.87 -9.07
CA TYR A 71 -16.14 -3.72 -8.07
C TYR A 71 -14.61 -3.76 -8.21
N ILE A 72 -14.10 -3.88 -9.44
CA ILE A 72 -12.65 -3.83 -9.71
C ILE A 72 -12.07 -2.46 -9.33
N ALA A 73 -12.75 -1.37 -9.68
CA ALA A 73 -12.28 -0.03 -9.36
C ALA A 73 -12.19 0.21 -7.84
N GLU A 74 -13.23 -0.18 -7.10
CA GLU A 74 -13.25 -0.08 -5.63
C GLU A 74 -12.19 -0.97 -4.99
N PHE A 75 -12.03 -2.20 -5.46
CA PHE A 75 -10.99 -3.11 -4.97
C PHE A 75 -9.58 -2.52 -5.20
N CYS A 76 -9.30 -2.02 -6.41
CA CYS A 76 -7.99 -1.43 -6.74
C CYS A 76 -7.69 -0.16 -5.94
N ASN A 77 -8.69 0.69 -5.66
CA ASN A 77 -8.51 1.89 -4.85
C ASN A 77 -8.01 1.56 -3.44
N GLU A 78 -8.56 0.52 -2.82
CA GLU A 78 -8.19 0.12 -1.46
C GLU A 78 -6.88 -0.68 -1.42
N VAL A 79 -6.54 -1.42 -2.48
CA VAL A 79 -5.30 -2.20 -2.56
C VAL A 79 -4.06 -1.31 -2.65
N ALA A 80 -4.15 -0.07 -3.13
CA ALA A 80 -3.02 0.85 -3.19
C ALA A 80 -2.39 1.14 -1.81
N GLU A 81 -3.20 1.05 -0.75
CA GLU A 81 -2.78 1.27 0.64
C GLU A 81 -2.27 -0.01 1.32
N LEU A 82 -2.41 -1.17 0.67
CA LEU A 82 -2.10 -2.49 1.23
C LEU A 82 -0.80 -3.07 0.67
N ASP A 83 -0.10 -3.83 1.51
CA ASP A 83 1.13 -4.54 1.20
C ASP A 83 0.95 -6.07 1.25
N TRP A 84 -0.26 -6.56 0.95
CA TRP A 84 -0.53 -7.99 0.94
C TRP A 84 0.24 -8.70 -0.17
N ASN A 85 0.48 -10.00 0.02
CA ASN A 85 1.03 -10.84 -1.03
C ASN A 85 -0.01 -11.09 -2.15
N LYS A 86 0.48 -11.47 -3.34
CA LYS A 86 -0.36 -11.72 -4.52
C LYS A 86 -1.47 -12.76 -4.27
N GLU A 87 -1.19 -13.81 -3.49
CA GLU A 87 -2.16 -14.86 -3.21
C GLU A 87 -3.32 -14.35 -2.34
N ALA A 88 -3.03 -13.51 -1.35
CA ALA A 88 -4.01 -12.88 -0.50
C ALA A 88 -4.93 -11.94 -1.29
N TYR A 89 -4.37 -11.16 -2.24
CA TYR A 89 -5.19 -10.35 -3.15
C TYR A 89 -6.12 -11.20 -4.02
N ILE A 90 -5.62 -12.28 -4.61
CA ILE A 90 -6.43 -13.17 -5.45
C ILE A 90 -7.53 -13.85 -4.63
N ALA A 91 -7.21 -14.35 -3.43
CA ALA A 91 -8.17 -15.00 -2.56
C ALA A 91 -9.30 -14.05 -2.16
N GLN A 92 -8.96 -12.82 -1.77
CA GLN A 92 -9.95 -11.83 -1.35
C GLN A 92 -10.77 -11.28 -2.53
N PHE A 93 -10.13 -11.00 -3.66
CA PHE A 93 -10.82 -10.60 -4.88
C PHE A 93 -11.83 -11.65 -5.32
N THR A 94 -11.41 -12.93 -5.31
CA THR A 94 -12.28 -14.04 -5.68
C THR A 94 -13.40 -14.20 -4.67
N ARG A 95 -13.17 -14.00 -3.36
CA ARG A 95 -14.22 -14.07 -2.33
C ARG A 95 -15.34 -13.07 -2.60
N GLY A 96 -15.03 -11.81 -2.90
CA GLY A 96 -16.01 -10.74 -3.11
C GLY A 96 -16.75 -10.79 -4.45
N LEU A 97 -16.26 -11.54 -5.45
CA LEU A 97 -16.94 -11.66 -6.74
C LEU A 97 -18.34 -12.28 -6.62
N HIS A 98 -19.25 -11.79 -7.48
CA HIS A 98 -20.60 -12.33 -7.57
C HIS A 98 -20.57 -13.78 -8.08
N TRP A 99 -21.44 -14.64 -7.57
CA TRP A 99 -21.42 -16.09 -7.87
C TRP A 99 -21.48 -16.40 -9.38
N LYS A 100 -22.29 -15.63 -10.12
CA LYS A 100 -22.41 -15.77 -11.58
C LYS A 100 -21.11 -15.41 -12.33
N VAL A 101 -20.32 -14.49 -11.79
CA VAL A 101 -19.01 -14.12 -12.34
C VAL A 101 -17.98 -15.18 -11.98
N LYS A 102 -18.03 -15.76 -10.77
CA LYS A 102 -17.21 -16.92 -10.37
C LYS A 102 -17.46 -18.13 -11.27
N GLU A 103 -18.72 -18.39 -11.63
CA GLU A 103 -19.10 -19.49 -12.53
C GLU A 103 -18.52 -19.31 -13.94
N LEU A 104 -18.57 -18.07 -14.48
CA LEU A 104 -17.96 -17.71 -15.77
C LEU A 104 -16.42 -17.76 -15.75
N LEU A 105 -15.80 -17.50 -14.59
CA LEU A 105 -14.33 -17.53 -14.44
C LEU A 105 -13.79 -18.92 -14.15
N SER A 106 -14.62 -19.82 -13.61
CA SER A 106 -14.28 -21.23 -13.38
C SER A 106 -14.05 -21.99 -14.69
N THR A 107 -14.45 -21.41 -15.83
CA THR A 107 -14.38 -22.07 -17.13
C THR A 107 -13.06 -21.89 -17.88
N LYS A 108 -12.09 -21.04 -17.45
CA LYS A 108 -10.67 -21.00 -17.89
C LYS A 108 -9.95 -19.71 -17.43
N ASP A 109 -8.72 -19.82 -16.92
CA ASP A 109 -7.56 -18.87 -17.00
C ASP A 109 -7.75 -17.32 -16.94
N ASN A 110 -8.91 -16.82 -16.52
CA ASN A 110 -9.27 -15.42 -16.74
C ASN A 110 -8.98 -14.50 -15.55
N ILE A 111 -8.99 -14.99 -14.30
CA ILE A 111 -8.80 -14.11 -13.12
C ILE A 111 -7.40 -13.49 -13.12
N GLN A 112 -6.36 -14.29 -13.38
CA GLN A 112 -4.99 -13.76 -13.48
C GLN A 112 -4.83 -12.81 -14.66
N THR A 113 -5.54 -13.03 -15.77
CA THR A 113 -5.50 -12.16 -16.95
C THR A 113 -6.21 -10.83 -16.71
N ILE A 114 -7.35 -10.82 -16.00
CA ILE A 114 -8.10 -9.61 -15.63
C ILE A 114 -7.33 -8.77 -14.61
N LEU A 115 -6.67 -9.42 -13.65
CA LEU A 115 -5.89 -8.74 -12.62
C LEU A 115 -4.48 -8.38 -13.09
N ARG A 116 -4.00 -8.90 -14.22
CA ARG A 116 -2.63 -8.68 -14.73
C ARG A 116 -2.24 -7.20 -14.88
N PRO A 117 -3.07 -6.31 -15.43
CA PRO A 117 -2.72 -4.89 -15.55
C PRO A 117 -2.54 -4.22 -14.17
N TYR A 118 -3.26 -4.70 -13.16
CA TYR A 118 -3.34 -4.09 -11.83
C TYR A 118 -2.31 -4.66 -10.84
N LEU A 119 -1.96 -5.94 -10.97
CA LEU A 119 -0.93 -6.58 -10.16
C LEU A 119 0.50 -6.15 -10.54
N LEU A 120 0.68 -5.54 -11.72
CA LEU A 120 1.97 -5.00 -12.19
C LEU A 120 2.24 -3.57 -11.73
N LEU A 121 1.21 -2.83 -11.26
CA LEU A 121 1.36 -1.44 -10.80
C LEU A 121 1.96 -1.33 -9.39
N ASN A 122 1.87 -2.39 -8.57
CA ASN A 122 2.35 -2.39 -7.19
C ASN A 122 3.75 -3.03 -7.03
N GLN A 123 4.57 -3.07 -8.09
CA GLN A 123 5.92 -3.65 -8.08
C GLN A 123 7.08 -2.65 -8.22
N ASN A 124 6.85 -1.35 -8.04
CA ASN A 124 7.90 -0.33 -8.03
C ASN A 124 8.21 0.21 -6.63
#